data_AF-A0A3M1LB17-F1
#
_entry.id   AF-A0A3M1LB17-F1
#
_cell.length_a   1.000
_cell.length_b   1.000
_cell.length_c   1.000
_cell.angle_alpha   90.00
_cell.angle_beta   90.00
_cell.angle_gamma   90.00
#
_symmetry.space_group_name_H-M   'P 1'
#
loop_
_entity.id
_entity.type
_entity.pdbx_description
1 polymer ?
#
loop_
_entity_poly.entity_id
_entity_poly.type
_entity_poly.pdbx_seq_one_letter_code
_entity_poly.pdbx_strand_id
1 'polypeptide(L)'
;MNKLKFFPLWNSWAKQSKSKWSVFRLAALIVLIITIAWGAVPGYLQGNWLWEEPPQLTNSGQLNRLLKTGITLPDWQNIAQREIRLGGHKWSAQILEKSPKQQAIVLLRPQTYYLDKPSVDWQDIQGREKWKTDSYQKLKFTSQATDKPEKKVKVTARFFRAWNSRQTFAVIQWYASGNGGHFSPANWFWQDQWAQIHRSRTAWVAVSCQIPIEPLGDIDEVKPLVESLGKNIQQNLLDVVFNISSK
;
A
#
# COMPACT_ATOMS: atom_id res chain seq x y z
N MET A 1 -65.68 -2.51 63.36
CA MET A 1 -64.79 -2.41 64.55
C MET A 1 -63.44 -3.02 64.16
N ASN A 2 -62.41 -2.18 63.96
CA ASN A 2 -61.30 -1.91 64.90
C ASN A 2 -60.42 -3.17 65.14
N LYS A 3 -59.10 -3.21 64.94
CA LYS A 3 -58.01 -2.22 64.97
C LYS A 3 -56.78 -2.74 64.21
N LEU A 4 -55.99 -1.81 63.67
CA LEU A 4 -54.57 -1.93 63.30
C LEU A 4 -53.67 -2.47 64.44
N LYS A 5 -52.63 -3.25 64.09
CA LYS A 5 -51.24 -3.19 64.60
C LYS A 5 -50.30 -3.83 63.55
N PHE A 6 -49.50 -3.04 62.82
CA PHE A 6 -48.09 -2.66 63.06
C PHE A 6 -47.03 -3.68 62.57
N PHE A 7 -46.21 -3.20 61.63
CA PHE A 7 -44.95 -3.73 61.04
C PHE A 7 -43.94 -4.25 62.08
N PRO A 8 -42.98 -5.14 61.72
CA PRO A 8 -41.86 -4.83 60.82
C PRO A 8 -41.46 -6.06 59.95
N LEU A 9 -40.53 -6.11 58.98
CA LEU A 9 -39.28 -5.46 58.70
C LEU A 9 -39.05 -5.52 57.18
N TRP A 10 -38.50 -4.42 56.68
CA TRP A 10 -37.69 -4.28 55.47
C TRP A 10 -36.82 -5.52 55.19
N ASN A 11 -36.93 -6.14 54.01
CA ASN A 11 -35.83 -6.76 53.25
C ASN A 11 -36.35 -7.57 52.04
N SER A 12 -36.27 -6.99 50.84
CA SER A 12 -35.68 -7.67 49.66
C SER A 12 -35.70 -6.73 48.45
N TRP A 13 -34.90 -5.67 48.48
CA TRP A 13 -34.41 -5.07 47.24
C TRP A 13 -33.15 -5.82 46.81
N ALA A 14 -32.99 -5.94 45.49
CA ALA A 14 -31.85 -6.51 44.77
C ALA A 14 -31.68 -8.05 44.80
N LYS A 15 -32.47 -8.73 43.95
CA LYS A 15 -32.00 -9.97 43.31
C LYS A 15 -30.78 -9.60 42.45
N GLN A 16 -29.61 -9.69 43.07
CA GLN A 16 -28.34 -9.37 42.48
C GLN A 16 -28.00 -10.42 41.41
N SER A 17 -28.23 -10.07 40.15
CA SER A 17 -27.75 -10.79 38.96
C SER A 17 -26.22 -10.75 38.92
N LYS A 18 -25.57 -11.61 39.71
CA LYS A 18 -24.12 -11.80 39.74
C LYS A 18 -23.82 -13.29 39.59
N SER A 19 -23.82 -13.84 38.37
CA SER A 19 -23.09 -15.10 38.08
C SER A 19 -23.15 -15.50 36.60
N LYS A 20 -22.82 -14.59 35.68
CA LYS A 20 -22.51 -15.00 34.29
C LYS A 20 -21.26 -14.29 33.79
N TRP A 21 -21.15 -12.99 34.08
CA TRP A 21 -19.97 -12.18 33.75
C TRP A 21 -18.66 -12.64 34.41
N SER A 22 -18.71 -13.24 35.60
CA SER A 22 -17.52 -13.78 36.28
C SER A 22 -16.99 -15.07 35.62
N VAL A 23 -17.89 -15.96 35.20
CA VAL A 23 -17.51 -17.21 34.52
C VAL A 23 -16.94 -16.94 33.13
N PHE A 24 -17.53 -16.00 32.38
CA PHE A 24 -16.98 -15.57 31.08
C PHE A 24 -15.59 -14.92 31.22
N ARG A 25 -15.37 -14.09 32.26
CA ARG A 25 -14.05 -13.52 32.53
C ARG A 25 -13.03 -14.60 32.86
N LEU A 26 -13.40 -15.59 33.67
CA LEU A 26 -12.52 -16.70 34.03
C LEU A 26 -12.19 -17.56 32.81
N ALA A 27 -13.19 -17.88 31.98
CA ALA A 27 -13.00 -18.62 30.75
C ALA A 27 -12.10 -17.87 29.75
N ALA A 28 -12.33 -16.57 29.55
CA ALA A 28 -11.50 -15.73 28.69
C ALA A 28 -10.05 -15.65 29.20
N LEU A 29 -9.86 -15.57 30.52
CA LEU A 29 -8.54 -15.52 31.15
C LEU A 29 -7.80 -16.85 31.01
N ILE A 30 -8.48 -17.99 31.13
CA ILE A 30 -7.91 -19.32 30.87
C ILE A 30 -7.50 -19.44 29.41
N VAL A 31 -8.36 -19.04 28.47
CA VAL A 31 -8.03 -19.06 27.04
C VAL A 31 -6.81 -18.17 26.75
N LEU A 32 -6.72 -16.98 27.36
CA LEU A 32 -5.57 -16.09 27.23
C LEU A 32 -4.29 -16.72 27.79
N ILE A 33 -4.35 -17.39 28.94
CA ILE A 33 -3.19 -18.07 29.52
C ILE A 33 -2.73 -19.20 28.62
N ILE A 34 -3.66 -19.99 28.07
CA ILE A 34 -3.31 -21.09 27.14
C ILE A 34 -2.67 -20.54 25.87
N THR A 35 -3.19 -19.46 25.29
CA THR A 35 -2.59 -18.86 24.08
C THR A 35 -1.21 -18.27 24.35
N ILE A 36 -0.97 -17.68 25.53
CA ILE A 36 0.37 -17.21 25.92
C ILE A 36 1.31 -18.39 26.17
N ALA A 37 0.87 -19.40 26.92
CA ALA A 37 1.69 -20.56 27.27
C ALA A 37 2.13 -21.36 26.03
N TRP A 38 1.26 -21.47 25.02
CA TRP A 38 1.57 -22.23 23.80
C TRP A 38 2.16 -21.35 22.69
N GLY A 39 1.77 -20.08 22.61
CA GLY A 39 2.21 -19.17 21.55
C GLY A 39 3.48 -18.39 21.87
N ALA A 40 3.70 -18.04 23.15
CA ALA A 40 4.76 -17.10 23.55
C ALA A 40 5.87 -17.73 24.42
N VAL A 41 5.59 -18.76 25.20
CA VAL A 41 6.63 -19.37 26.07
C VAL A 41 7.69 -20.16 25.29
N PRO A 42 7.35 -21.00 24.28
CA PRO A 42 8.35 -21.80 23.58
C PRO A 42 9.38 -20.93 22.86
N GLY A 43 8.93 -19.87 22.20
CA GLY A 43 9.83 -18.96 21.48
C GLY A 43 10.73 -18.13 22.40
N TYR A 44 10.26 -17.75 23.59
CA TYR A 44 11.07 -17.01 24.57
C TYR A 44 12.18 -17.89 25.18
N LEU A 45 11.89 -19.17 25.45
CA LEU A 45 12.87 -20.11 26.01
C LEU A 45 13.85 -20.68 24.98
N GLN A 46 13.43 -20.81 23.71
CA GLN A 46 14.24 -21.41 22.65
C GLN A 46 15.10 -20.40 21.88
N GLY A 47 14.99 -19.09 22.17
CA GLY A 47 15.79 -18.04 21.51
C GLY A 47 15.55 -17.91 20.00
N ASN A 48 14.47 -18.50 19.49
CA ASN A 48 14.07 -18.47 18.08
C ASN A 48 12.74 -17.72 17.96
N TRP A 49 12.70 -16.49 18.46
CA TRP A 49 11.47 -15.70 18.43
C TRP A 49 11.13 -15.36 16.98
N LEU A 50 9.93 -15.73 16.52
CA LEU A 50 9.49 -15.45 15.15
C LEU A 50 9.52 -13.97 14.76
N TRP A 51 9.62 -13.05 15.73
CA TRP A 51 9.72 -11.61 15.52
C TRP A 51 11.13 -11.04 15.67
N GLU A 52 12.13 -11.86 15.99
CA GLU A 52 13.52 -11.43 16.18
C GLU A 52 14.18 -11.04 14.85
N GLU A 53 13.90 -11.82 13.80
CA GLU A 53 14.33 -11.51 12.43
C GLU A 53 13.13 -11.45 11.50
N PRO A 54 12.60 -10.25 11.20
CA PRO A 54 11.55 -10.13 10.19
C PRO A 54 12.07 -10.63 8.84
N PRO A 55 11.21 -11.31 8.04
CA PRO A 55 11.64 -11.87 6.78
C PRO A 55 12.21 -10.78 5.86
N GLN A 56 13.30 -11.10 5.18
CA GLN A 56 13.96 -10.16 4.26
C GLN A 56 13.17 -10.00 2.95
N LEU A 57 13.46 -8.93 2.22
CA LEU A 57 12.93 -8.72 0.88
C LEU A 57 13.71 -9.55 -0.14
N THR A 58 13.03 -10.52 -0.75
CA THR A 58 13.60 -11.37 -1.81
C THR A 58 14.10 -10.57 -3.01
N ASN A 59 13.52 -9.38 -3.27
CA ASN A 59 13.76 -8.59 -4.49
C ASN A 59 14.56 -7.30 -4.23
N SER A 60 15.29 -7.23 -3.12
CA SER A 60 16.04 -6.02 -2.72
C SER A 60 17.05 -5.57 -3.79
N GLY A 61 17.71 -6.51 -4.48
CA GLY A 61 18.63 -6.21 -5.57
C GLY A 61 17.94 -5.54 -6.77
N GLN A 62 16.80 -6.06 -7.19
CA GLN A 62 15.98 -5.54 -8.30
C GLN A 62 15.41 -4.17 -7.94
N LEU A 63 14.92 -4.00 -6.71
CA LEU A 63 14.41 -2.73 -6.18
C LEU A 63 15.52 -1.65 -6.17
N ASN A 64 16.74 -2.01 -5.79
CA ASN A 64 17.88 -1.09 -5.82
C ASN A 64 18.35 -0.77 -7.25
N ARG A 65 18.25 -1.73 -8.18
CA ARG A 65 18.52 -1.46 -9.61
C ARG A 65 17.50 -0.49 -10.19
N LEU A 66 16.21 -0.64 -9.86
CA LEU A 66 15.15 0.25 -10.31
C LEU A 66 15.42 1.73 -9.99
N LEU A 67 16.05 2.04 -8.85
CA LEU A 67 16.49 3.40 -8.52
C LEU A 67 17.46 3.99 -9.54
N LYS A 68 18.38 3.15 -10.06
CA LYS A 68 19.47 3.57 -10.93
C LYS A 68 19.12 3.48 -12.40
N THR A 69 18.33 2.49 -12.81
CA THR A 69 18.01 2.23 -14.22
C THR A 69 16.64 2.77 -14.61
N GLY A 70 15.71 2.85 -13.65
CA GLY A 70 14.30 3.10 -13.93
C GLY A 70 13.65 1.95 -14.71
N ILE A 71 12.58 2.26 -15.44
CA ILE A 71 11.82 1.34 -16.28
C ILE A 71 12.06 1.61 -17.77
N THR A 72 11.83 0.57 -18.58
CA THR A 72 11.83 0.65 -20.05
C THR A 72 10.47 0.20 -20.54
N LEU A 73 9.77 1.05 -21.29
CA LEU A 73 8.42 0.76 -21.78
C LEU A 73 8.42 0.63 -23.31
N PRO A 74 7.61 -0.30 -23.87
CA PRO A 74 7.38 -0.34 -25.31
C PRO A 74 6.81 0.99 -25.80
N ASP A 75 7.25 1.44 -26.98
CA ASP A 75 6.81 2.68 -27.64
C ASP A 75 7.10 3.99 -26.86
N TRP A 76 7.94 3.96 -25.83
CA TRP A 76 8.40 5.15 -25.10
C TRP A 76 9.93 5.19 -25.04
N GLN A 77 10.49 6.30 -25.49
CA GLN A 77 11.91 6.58 -25.35
C GLN A 77 12.20 7.25 -24.01
N ASN A 78 13.23 6.78 -23.33
CA ASN A 78 13.72 7.42 -22.11
C ASN A 78 14.65 8.58 -22.49
N ILE A 79 14.19 9.81 -22.26
CA ILE A 79 14.93 11.03 -22.58
C ILE A 79 15.89 11.41 -21.45
N ALA A 80 15.48 11.18 -20.20
CA ALA A 80 16.29 11.47 -19.04
C ALA A 80 15.92 10.55 -17.89
N GLN A 81 16.93 10.02 -17.20
CA GLN A 81 16.76 9.26 -15.97
C GLN A 81 17.78 9.73 -14.93
N ARG A 82 17.32 9.88 -13.68
CA ARG A 82 18.19 10.18 -12.55
C ARG A 82 17.59 9.75 -11.22
N GLU A 83 18.44 9.45 -10.25
CA GLU A 83 18.06 9.33 -8.85
C GLU A 83 17.85 10.74 -8.26
N ILE A 84 16.71 10.97 -7.62
CA ILE A 84 16.42 12.20 -6.86
C ILE A 84 16.07 11.86 -5.42
N ARG A 85 16.22 12.85 -4.53
CA ARG A 85 15.72 12.78 -3.16
C ARG A 85 14.43 13.57 -2.99
N LEU A 86 13.45 12.97 -2.35
CA LEU A 86 12.09 13.48 -2.10
C LEU A 86 11.59 12.92 -0.77
N GLY A 87 11.16 13.78 0.15
CA GLY A 87 10.64 13.33 1.45
C GLY A 87 11.66 12.52 2.28
N GLY A 88 12.96 12.75 2.08
CA GLY A 88 14.03 11.94 2.70
C GLY A 88 14.27 10.58 2.04
N HIS A 89 13.48 10.22 1.03
CA HIS A 89 13.58 8.96 0.30
C HIS A 89 14.24 9.14 -1.07
N LYS A 90 14.80 8.05 -1.60
CA LYS A 90 15.37 7.99 -2.95
C LYS A 90 14.30 7.58 -3.95
N TRP A 91 14.23 8.29 -5.06
CA TRP A 91 13.29 8.07 -6.14
C TRP A 91 14.05 7.97 -7.47
N SER A 92 13.64 7.04 -8.32
CA SER A 92 13.99 7.06 -9.74
C SER A 92 13.06 8.03 -10.45
N ALA A 93 13.60 9.07 -11.06
CA ALA A 93 12.84 10.02 -11.87
C ALA A 93 13.20 9.85 -13.34
N GLN A 94 12.19 9.70 -14.18
CA GLN A 94 12.33 9.49 -15.62
C GLN A 94 11.42 10.42 -16.41
N ILE A 95 11.93 10.90 -17.54
CA ILE A 95 11.13 11.57 -18.57
C ILE A 95 11.05 10.61 -19.75
N LEU A 96 9.83 10.18 -20.05
CA LEU A 96 9.49 9.33 -21.17
C LEU A 96 8.86 10.16 -22.27
N GLU A 97 9.22 9.89 -23.51
CA GLU A 97 8.65 10.53 -24.69
C GLU A 97 8.19 9.48 -25.69
N LYS A 98 6.94 9.60 -26.15
CA LYS A 98 6.37 8.79 -27.24
C LYS A 98 6.32 9.56 -28.55
N SER A 99 6.11 10.87 -28.48
CA SER A 99 6.17 11.82 -29.58
C SER A 99 6.44 13.23 -29.03
N PRO A 100 6.79 14.23 -29.85
CA PRO A 100 7.08 15.59 -29.37
C PRO A 100 5.97 16.25 -28.54
N LYS A 101 4.73 15.76 -28.66
CA LYS A 101 3.57 16.25 -27.89
C LYS A 101 3.14 15.30 -26.76
N GLN A 102 3.73 14.11 -26.67
CA GLN A 102 3.39 13.09 -25.68
C GLN A 102 4.60 12.75 -24.82
N GLN A 103 4.71 13.45 -23.71
CA GLN A 103 5.72 13.24 -22.69
C GLN A 103 5.06 12.78 -21.40
N ALA A 104 5.80 12.01 -20.60
CA ALA A 104 5.37 11.56 -19.29
C ALA A 104 6.54 11.61 -18.31
N ILE A 105 6.32 12.19 -17.15
CA ILE A 105 7.27 12.17 -16.04
C ILE A 105 6.87 11.01 -15.13
N VAL A 106 7.76 10.03 -14.95
CA VAL A 106 7.54 8.87 -14.10
C VAL A 106 8.47 8.95 -12.90
N LEU A 107 7.89 8.90 -11.71
CA LEU A 107 8.60 8.83 -10.43
C LEU A 107 8.33 7.48 -9.78
N LEU A 108 9.41 6.78 -9.41
CA LEU A 108 9.35 5.46 -8.79
C LEU A 108 10.10 5.48 -7.46
N ARG A 109 9.41 5.13 -6.37
CA ARG A 109 10.03 4.88 -5.07
C ARG A 109 9.95 3.39 -4.73
N PRO A 110 11.01 2.61 -4.99
CA PRO A 110 11.07 1.24 -4.53
C PRO A 110 11.32 1.14 -3.02
N GLN A 111 10.84 0.06 -2.43
CA GLN A 111 11.15 -0.34 -1.07
C GLN A 111 12.63 -0.76 -0.95
N THR A 112 13.50 0.16 -0.60
CA THR A 112 14.96 -0.12 -0.50
C THR A 112 15.35 -0.94 0.73
N TYR A 113 14.50 -0.95 1.76
CA TYR A 113 14.75 -1.62 3.03
C TYR A 113 13.52 -2.40 3.49
N TYR A 114 13.71 -3.56 4.12
CA TYR A 114 12.61 -4.49 4.43
C TYR A 114 11.61 -3.93 5.46
N LEU A 115 12.00 -2.98 6.31
CA LEU A 115 11.09 -2.26 7.20
C LEU A 115 10.46 -1.01 6.57
N ASP A 116 10.88 -0.61 5.37
CA ASP A 116 10.33 0.58 4.71
C ASP A 116 8.87 0.31 4.28
N LYS A 117 7.97 1.25 4.58
CA LYS A 117 6.52 1.11 4.39
C LYS A 117 5.99 2.27 3.54
N PRO A 118 4.95 2.04 2.72
CA PRO A 118 4.23 3.12 2.05
C PRO A 118 3.67 4.09 3.09
N SER A 119 3.80 5.39 2.86
CA SER A 119 3.39 6.40 3.85
C SER A 119 2.89 7.68 3.18
N VAL A 120 3.65 8.77 3.29
CA VAL A 120 3.31 10.14 2.90
C VAL A 120 3.85 10.51 1.51
N ASP A 121 4.24 9.52 0.72
CA ASP A 121 4.85 9.65 -0.63
C ASP A 121 4.13 10.66 -1.53
N TRP A 122 2.81 10.58 -1.48
CA TRP A 122 1.88 11.42 -2.20
C TRP A 122 1.91 12.88 -1.77
N GLN A 123 2.04 13.13 -0.47
CA GLN A 123 2.15 14.46 0.10
C GLN A 123 3.55 15.05 -0.15
N ASP A 124 4.60 14.23 -0.17
CA ASP A 124 5.96 14.68 -0.47
C ASP A 124 6.08 15.22 -1.90
N ILE A 125 5.52 14.50 -2.87
CA ILE A 125 5.44 14.97 -4.27
C ILE A 125 4.64 16.28 -4.34
N GLN A 126 3.49 16.32 -3.66
CA GLN A 126 2.63 17.50 -3.64
C GLN A 126 3.32 18.73 -3.03
N GLY A 127 4.04 18.55 -1.93
CA GLY A 127 4.77 19.61 -1.25
C GLY A 127 5.90 20.17 -2.10
N ARG A 128 6.65 19.30 -2.81
CA ARG A 128 7.72 19.76 -3.71
C ARG A 128 7.20 20.51 -4.91
N GLU A 129 6.20 19.95 -5.60
CA GLU A 129 5.67 20.54 -6.84
C GLU A 129 4.81 21.77 -6.57
N LYS A 130 4.40 21.99 -5.30
CA LYS A 130 3.51 23.06 -4.84
C LYS A 130 2.24 23.13 -5.66
N TRP A 131 1.75 21.98 -6.11
CA TRP A 131 0.61 21.93 -7.00
C TRP A 131 -0.72 22.07 -6.23
N LYS A 132 -1.73 22.56 -6.93
CA LYS A 132 -3.13 22.42 -6.56
C LYS A 132 -3.70 21.22 -7.32
N THR A 133 -4.76 20.63 -6.80
CA THR A 133 -5.33 19.39 -7.35
C THR A 133 -6.85 19.45 -7.37
N ASP A 134 -7.46 18.79 -8.36
CA ASP A 134 -8.90 18.60 -8.48
C ASP A 134 -9.23 17.34 -9.30
N SER A 135 -10.52 17.14 -9.60
CA SER A 135 -11.01 16.08 -10.48
C SER A 135 -10.55 14.67 -10.10
N TYR A 136 -10.56 14.36 -8.80
CA TYR A 136 -10.16 13.05 -8.30
C TYR A 136 -11.11 11.95 -8.76
N GLN A 137 -10.56 10.97 -9.46
CA GLN A 137 -11.23 9.74 -9.85
C GLN A 137 -10.37 8.50 -9.56
N LYS A 138 -11.01 7.34 -9.48
CA LYS A 138 -10.31 6.06 -9.35
C LYS A 138 -10.17 5.44 -10.73
N LEU A 139 -8.94 5.12 -11.12
CA LEU A 139 -8.68 4.38 -12.35
C LEU A 139 -8.38 2.92 -11.98
N LYS A 140 -9.17 2.01 -12.53
CA LYS A 140 -8.99 0.57 -12.32
C LYS A 140 -8.52 -0.06 -13.61
N PHE A 141 -7.45 -0.83 -13.54
CA PHE A 141 -6.95 -1.58 -14.67
C PHE A 141 -6.36 -2.90 -14.21
N THR A 142 -6.22 -3.81 -15.16
CA THR A 142 -5.60 -5.12 -14.96
C THR A 142 -4.32 -5.17 -15.77
N SER A 143 -3.27 -5.71 -15.17
CA SER A 143 -1.98 -5.97 -15.81
C SER A 143 -1.60 -7.43 -15.60
N GLN A 144 -0.69 -7.95 -16.41
CA GLN A 144 -0.22 -9.33 -16.35
C GLN A 144 1.26 -9.34 -16.66
N ALA A 145 2.00 -10.23 -16.00
CA ALA A 145 3.42 -10.43 -16.31
C ALA A 145 3.56 -11.11 -17.67
N THR A 146 4.63 -10.81 -18.39
CA THR A 146 4.91 -11.39 -19.71
C THR A 146 5.15 -12.91 -19.60
N ASP A 147 5.83 -13.34 -18.54
CA ASP A 147 6.20 -14.74 -18.30
C ASP A 147 5.07 -15.59 -17.68
N LYS A 148 4.04 -14.95 -17.11
CA LYS A 148 2.91 -15.59 -16.43
C LYS A 148 1.58 -14.96 -16.86
N PRO A 149 1.19 -15.11 -18.14
CA PRO A 149 0.01 -14.45 -18.71
C PRO A 149 -1.30 -14.86 -18.04
N GLU A 150 -1.35 -16.01 -17.38
CA GLU A 150 -2.50 -16.49 -16.61
C GLU A 150 -2.73 -15.69 -15.32
N LYS A 151 -1.68 -15.09 -14.73
CA LYS A 151 -1.80 -14.33 -13.48
C LYS A 151 -2.10 -12.86 -13.77
N LYS A 152 -3.39 -12.55 -13.87
CA LYS A 152 -3.90 -11.18 -13.96
C LYS A 152 -3.92 -10.51 -12.58
N VAL A 153 -3.26 -9.36 -12.46
CA VAL A 153 -3.26 -8.55 -11.23
C VAL A 153 -4.08 -7.28 -11.39
N LYS A 154 -4.86 -6.95 -10.37
CA LYS A 154 -5.74 -5.78 -10.36
C LYS A 154 -5.02 -4.59 -9.75
N VAL A 155 -5.13 -3.43 -10.39
CA VAL A 155 -4.61 -2.16 -9.88
C VAL A 155 -5.74 -1.15 -9.73
N THR A 156 -5.78 -0.48 -8.58
CA THR A 156 -6.65 0.68 -8.34
C THR A 156 -5.79 1.90 -8.06
N ALA A 157 -5.59 2.73 -9.08
CA ALA A 157 -4.84 3.97 -8.97
C ALA A 157 -5.76 5.15 -8.68
N ARG A 158 -5.21 6.19 -8.07
CA ARG A 158 -5.85 7.51 -8.02
C ARG A 158 -5.43 8.28 -9.26
N PHE A 159 -6.39 8.88 -9.95
CA PHE A 159 -6.19 9.66 -11.16
C PHE A 159 -6.83 11.04 -10.95
N PHE A 160 -6.08 12.11 -11.16
CA PHE A 160 -6.53 13.46 -10.85
C PHE A 160 -5.75 14.49 -11.67
N ARG A 161 -6.28 15.70 -11.74
CA ARG A 161 -5.57 16.82 -12.34
C ARG A 161 -4.76 17.55 -11.27
N ALA A 162 -3.57 17.97 -11.64
CA ALA A 162 -2.73 18.79 -10.79
C ALA A 162 -2.13 19.95 -11.59
N TRP A 163 -1.97 21.11 -10.99
CA TRP A 163 -1.36 22.25 -11.67
C TRP A 163 -0.55 23.10 -10.70
N ASN A 164 0.48 23.73 -11.24
CA ASN A 164 1.24 24.78 -10.56
C ASN A 164 1.27 26.03 -11.45
N SER A 165 2.08 27.03 -11.10
CA SER A 165 2.17 28.27 -11.88
C SER A 165 2.79 28.11 -13.27
N ARG A 166 3.30 26.92 -13.60
CA ARG A 166 4.02 26.65 -14.85
C ARG A 166 3.23 25.74 -15.79
N GLN A 167 2.57 24.71 -15.26
CA GLN A 167 1.98 23.66 -16.09
C GLN A 167 0.84 22.93 -15.38
N THR A 168 -0.05 22.34 -16.20
CA THR A 168 -1.12 21.43 -15.77
C THR A 168 -0.75 19.99 -16.16
N PHE A 169 -1.09 19.05 -15.28
CA PHE A 169 -0.76 17.64 -15.41
C PHE A 169 -1.98 16.77 -15.14
N ALA A 170 -2.09 15.69 -15.91
CA ALA A 170 -2.89 14.53 -15.54
C ALA A 170 -2.00 13.55 -14.77
N VAL A 171 -2.38 13.22 -13.54
CA VAL A 171 -1.54 12.47 -12.60
C VAL A 171 -2.19 11.17 -12.22
N ILE A 172 -1.46 10.07 -12.36
CA ILE A 172 -1.85 8.74 -11.88
C ILE A 172 -0.86 8.24 -10.82
N GLN A 173 -1.39 7.76 -9.69
CA GLN A 173 -0.58 7.32 -8.55
C GLN A 173 -1.11 6.04 -7.91
N TRP A 174 -0.19 5.12 -7.59
CA TRP A 174 -0.48 3.90 -6.85
C TRP A 174 0.77 3.29 -6.23
N TYR A 175 0.61 2.43 -5.23
CA TYR A 175 1.65 1.52 -4.78
C TYR A 175 1.53 0.19 -5.53
N ALA A 176 2.53 -0.12 -6.34
CA ALA A 176 2.63 -1.36 -7.10
C ALA A 176 3.21 -2.48 -6.23
N SER A 177 2.73 -3.71 -6.44
CA SER A 177 3.20 -4.94 -5.79
C SER A 177 3.04 -6.13 -6.75
N GLY A 178 3.64 -7.28 -6.42
CA GLY A 178 3.55 -8.50 -7.22
C GLY A 178 2.14 -9.12 -7.30
N ASN A 179 1.22 -8.71 -6.42
CA ASN A 179 -0.15 -9.22 -6.37
C ASN A 179 -1.20 -8.17 -6.80
N GLY A 180 -0.76 -7.00 -7.27
CA GLY A 180 -1.64 -5.92 -7.72
C GLY A 180 -1.12 -4.55 -7.30
N GLY A 181 -2.03 -3.59 -7.17
CA GLY A 181 -1.63 -2.27 -6.71
C GLY A 181 -2.80 -1.44 -6.22
N HIS A 182 -2.51 -0.52 -5.30
CA HIS A 182 -3.53 0.40 -4.80
C HIS A 182 -2.92 1.74 -4.38
N PHE A 183 -3.65 2.83 -4.56
CA PHE A 183 -3.23 4.16 -4.09
C PHE A 183 -3.17 4.34 -2.56
N SER A 184 -3.71 3.38 -1.80
CA SER A 184 -3.85 3.49 -0.34
C SER A 184 -2.84 2.57 0.33
N PRO A 185 -2.02 3.08 1.27
CA PRO A 185 -1.07 2.28 2.03
C PRO A 185 -1.73 1.09 2.77
N ALA A 186 -2.99 1.25 3.20
CA ALA A 186 -3.70 0.24 3.97
C ALA A 186 -3.86 -1.09 3.20
N ASN A 187 -4.01 -1.03 1.88
CA ASN A 187 -4.11 -2.25 1.07
C ASN A 187 -2.79 -3.03 1.03
N TRP A 188 -1.66 -2.31 0.94
CA TRP A 188 -0.36 -2.94 1.07
C TRP A 188 -0.16 -3.51 2.48
N PHE A 189 -0.56 -2.76 3.52
CA PHE A 189 -0.40 -3.21 4.91
C PHE A 189 -1.05 -4.58 5.13
N TRP A 190 -2.30 -4.76 4.73
CA TRP A 190 -2.97 -6.05 4.88
C TRP A 190 -2.32 -7.16 4.05
N GLN A 191 -1.86 -6.87 2.83
CA GLN A 191 -1.13 -7.85 2.02
C GLN A 191 0.19 -8.27 2.69
N ASP A 192 0.93 -7.31 3.26
CA ASP A 192 2.17 -7.59 3.95
C ASP A 192 1.94 -8.37 5.26
N GLN A 193 0.85 -8.12 5.99
CA GLN A 193 0.49 -8.91 7.17
C GLN A 193 0.24 -10.39 6.80
N TRP A 194 -0.51 -10.65 5.73
CA TRP A 194 -0.71 -12.03 5.25
C TRP A 194 0.59 -12.66 4.75
N ALA A 195 1.43 -11.90 4.06
CA ALA A 195 2.73 -12.38 3.59
C ALA A 195 3.67 -12.77 4.75
N GLN A 196 3.64 -12.02 5.85
CA GLN A 196 4.46 -12.28 7.05
C GLN A 196 4.06 -13.59 7.74
N ILE A 197 2.78 -13.97 7.72
CA ILE A 197 2.33 -15.29 8.20
C ILE A 197 3.04 -16.42 7.43
N HIS A 198 3.28 -16.21 6.14
CA HIS A 198 4.03 -17.12 5.26
C HIS A 198 5.54 -16.85 5.23
N ARG A 199 6.09 -16.16 6.23
CA ARG A 199 7.52 -15.80 6.35
C ARG A 199 8.07 -15.07 5.12
N SER A 200 7.26 -14.20 4.52
CA SER A 200 7.64 -13.39 3.36
C SER A 200 7.25 -11.92 3.57
N ARG A 201 7.79 -11.03 2.74
CA ARG A 201 7.40 -9.60 2.70
C ARG A 201 6.85 -9.24 1.34
N THR A 202 5.83 -8.39 1.35
CA THR A 202 5.28 -7.86 0.10
C THR A 202 6.11 -6.67 -0.34
N ALA A 203 6.99 -6.89 -1.31
CA ALA A 203 7.71 -5.81 -1.96
C ALA A 203 6.75 -4.79 -2.58
N TRP A 204 7.09 -3.51 -2.51
CA TRP A 204 6.28 -2.44 -3.07
C TRP A 204 7.12 -1.36 -3.79
N VAL A 205 6.47 -0.66 -4.72
CA VAL A 205 7.02 0.52 -5.42
C VAL A 205 5.94 1.61 -5.48
N ALA A 206 6.19 2.80 -4.94
CA ALA A 206 5.33 3.95 -5.20
C ALA A 206 5.52 4.39 -6.65
N VAL A 207 4.43 4.48 -7.39
CA VAL A 207 4.43 4.95 -8.78
C VAL A 207 3.65 6.26 -8.84
N SER A 208 4.26 7.29 -9.41
CA SER A 208 3.60 8.53 -9.79
C SER A 208 3.97 8.84 -11.23
N CYS A 209 2.98 8.82 -12.11
CA CYS A 209 3.15 9.27 -13.49
C CYS A 209 2.37 10.57 -13.71
N GLN A 210 3.02 11.54 -14.35
CA GLN A 210 2.50 12.86 -14.62
C GLN A 210 2.60 13.11 -16.12
N ILE A 211 1.47 13.39 -16.76
CA ILE A 211 1.41 13.69 -18.19
C ILE A 211 1.06 15.18 -18.32
N PRO A 212 1.91 16.01 -18.93
CA PRO A 212 1.56 17.39 -19.26
C PRO A 212 0.29 17.46 -20.11
N ILE A 213 -0.64 18.33 -19.74
CA ILE A 213 -1.86 18.60 -20.50
C ILE A 213 -2.04 20.11 -20.68
N GLU A 214 -2.96 20.49 -21.56
CA GLU A 214 -3.30 21.90 -21.77
C GLU A 214 -3.81 22.55 -20.46
N PRO A 215 -3.58 23.87 -20.27
CA PRO A 215 -4.08 24.59 -19.12
C PRO A 215 -5.60 24.43 -18.99
N LEU A 216 -6.05 24.01 -17.80
CA LEU A 216 -7.48 23.71 -17.53
C LEU A 216 -8.08 22.58 -18.38
N GLY A 217 -7.27 21.82 -19.12
CA GLY A 217 -7.71 20.70 -19.93
C GLY A 217 -8.43 19.62 -19.12
N ASP A 218 -9.31 18.88 -19.78
CA ASP A 218 -10.02 17.76 -19.18
C ASP A 218 -9.10 16.53 -19.09
N ILE A 219 -9.06 15.93 -17.90
CA ILE A 219 -8.27 14.72 -17.67
C ILE A 219 -8.88 13.48 -18.32
N ASP A 220 -10.17 13.52 -18.66
CA ASP A 220 -10.84 12.39 -19.30
C ASP A 220 -10.37 12.19 -20.76
N GLU A 221 -9.90 13.24 -21.43
CA GLU A 221 -9.33 13.15 -22.79
C GLU A 221 -8.04 12.31 -22.83
N VAL A 222 -7.20 12.44 -21.80
CA VAL A 222 -5.93 11.71 -21.70
C VAL A 222 -6.04 10.39 -20.93
N LYS A 223 -7.21 10.07 -20.40
CA LYS A 223 -7.46 8.87 -19.61
C LYS A 223 -7.07 7.56 -20.32
N PRO A 224 -7.36 7.35 -21.63
CA PRO A 224 -6.93 6.14 -22.33
C PRO A 224 -5.40 6.00 -22.40
N LEU A 225 -4.69 7.11 -22.61
CA LEU A 225 -3.22 7.15 -22.62
C LEU A 225 -2.67 6.83 -21.23
N VAL A 226 -3.22 7.46 -20.19
CA VAL A 226 -2.85 7.22 -18.79
C VAL A 226 -3.08 5.77 -18.38
N GLU A 227 -4.20 5.17 -18.78
CA GLU A 227 -4.49 3.76 -18.49
C GLU A 227 -3.52 2.81 -19.19
N SER A 228 -3.25 3.03 -20.48
CA SER A 228 -2.27 2.26 -21.25
C SER A 228 -0.88 2.36 -20.64
N LEU A 229 -0.45 3.58 -20.29
CA LEU A 229 0.84 3.82 -19.66
C LEU A 229 0.91 3.16 -18.27
N GLY A 230 -0.15 3.26 -17.46
CA GLY A 230 -0.25 2.59 -16.16
C GLY A 230 -0.15 1.06 -16.26
N LYS A 231 -0.81 0.46 -17.27
CA LYS A 231 -0.70 -0.98 -17.57
C LYS A 231 0.73 -1.37 -17.92
N ASN A 232 1.40 -0.60 -18.78
CA ASN A 232 2.78 -0.87 -19.21
C ASN A 232 3.77 -0.71 -18.05
N ILE A 233 3.62 0.33 -17.22
CA ILE A 233 4.45 0.52 -16.02
C ILE A 233 4.27 -0.66 -15.06
N GLN A 234 3.02 -1.03 -14.76
CA GLN A 234 2.75 -2.15 -13.86
C GLN A 234 3.32 -3.46 -14.43
N GLN A 235 3.16 -3.72 -15.73
CA GLN A 235 3.70 -4.92 -16.38
C GLN A 235 5.22 -4.96 -16.28
N ASN A 236 5.90 -3.86 -16.59
CA ASN A 236 7.36 -3.80 -16.47
C ASN A 236 7.83 -4.04 -15.03
N LEU A 237 7.13 -3.49 -14.03
CA LEU A 237 7.44 -3.75 -12.62
C LEU A 237 7.19 -5.21 -12.23
N LEU A 238 6.13 -5.84 -12.76
CA LEU A 238 5.91 -7.27 -12.56
C LEU A 238 7.08 -8.09 -13.12
N ASP A 239 7.52 -7.78 -14.34
CA ASP A 239 8.56 -8.55 -15.03
C ASP A 239 9.96 -8.34 -14.42
N VAL A 240 10.32 -7.10 -14.10
CA VAL A 240 11.67 -6.73 -13.66
C VAL A 240 11.86 -6.84 -12.14
N VAL A 241 10.82 -6.49 -11.37
CA VAL A 241 10.92 -6.33 -9.92
C VAL A 241 10.20 -7.44 -9.16
N PHE A 242 8.99 -7.82 -9.58
CA PHE A 242 8.16 -8.77 -8.82
C PHE A 242 8.17 -10.20 -9.35
N ASN A 243 8.90 -10.47 -10.44
CA ASN A 243 9.05 -11.80 -11.02
C ASN A 243 10.02 -12.62 -10.19
N ILE A 244 9.54 -13.10 -9.04
CA ILE A 244 10.20 -14.18 -8.32
C ILE A 244 9.78 -15.45 -9.03
N SER A 245 10.70 -16.00 -9.82
CA SER A 245 10.68 -17.42 -10.14
C SER A 245 10.61 -18.17 -8.81
N SER A 246 9.44 -18.73 -8.50
CA SER A 246 9.28 -19.64 -7.37
C SER A 246 10.21 -20.81 -7.66
N LYS A 247 11.39 -20.81 -7.05
CA LYS A 247 12.13 -22.05 -6.84
C LYS A 247 11.34 -22.93 -5.88
#